data_AF-A0A3D2G3Y2-F1
#
_entry.id   AF-A0A3D2G3Y2-F1
#
_cell.length_a   1.000
_cell.length_b   1.000
_cell.length_c   1.000
_cell.angle_alpha   90.00
_cell.angle_beta   90.00
_cell.angle_gamma   90.00
#
_symmetry.space_group_name_H-M   'P 1'
#
loop_
_entity.id
_entity.type
_entity.pdbx_description
1 polymer ?
#
loop_
_entity_poly.entity_id
_entity_poly.type
_entity_poly.pdbx_seq_one_letter_code
_entity_poly.pdbx_strand_id
1 'polypeptide(L)'
;KRDAEWMGKVHEFLGLTVGVILNGMDNKERQAAYNCDITYVTNNELGFDYLRDNMVIYKEQLVLRDLHYALIDEVDSVLIDEARTPLIISGQSSKSTKLYEVCDILARQLKRGDDVEDMSKMDILMGIEQEETGDFVVNEKDKIVNLTAEGVAKVEKFFQIDNLADPENLEIQHNIILALRAHNLMFRDKDYVVKDDQVMIVDEFTGRIMPGRRYSDGLHQAIEAKEHVKVKRESKTLATITFQNFF
;
A
#
# COMPACT_ATOMS: atom_id res chain seq x y z
N LYS A 1 -3.46 -26.36 22.20
CA LYS A 1 -2.53 -27.40 22.72
C LYS A 1 -3.18 -28.26 23.79
N ARG A 2 -3.58 -27.71 24.95
CA ARG A 2 -4.25 -28.45 26.05
C ARG A 2 -5.37 -29.37 25.56
N ASP A 3 -6.33 -28.82 24.82
CA ASP A 3 -7.52 -29.58 24.41
C ASP A 3 -7.20 -30.62 23.33
N ALA A 4 -6.26 -30.31 22.45
CA ALA A 4 -5.72 -31.28 21.48
C ALA A 4 -5.07 -32.48 22.16
N GLU A 5 -4.26 -32.28 23.21
CA GLU A 5 -3.61 -33.37 23.96
C GLU A 5 -4.60 -34.16 24.83
N TRP A 6 -5.64 -33.50 25.33
CA TRP A 6 -6.63 -34.11 26.21
C TRP A 6 -7.66 -34.92 25.42
N MET A 7 -8.33 -34.30 24.45
CA MET A 7 -9.35 -34.92 23.61
C MET A 7 -8.75 -35.75 22.48
N GLY A 8 -7.52 -35.46 22.06
CA GLY A 8 -6.82 -36.21 21.02
C GLY A 8 -6.73 -37.70 21.31
N LYS A 9 -6.57 -38.08 22.59
CA LYS A 9 -6.57 -39.49 23.02
C LYS A 9 -7.85 -40.23 22.62
N VAL A 10 -9.00 -39.56 22.63
CA VAL A 10 -10.30 -40.14 22.25
C VAL A 10 -10.39 -40.27 20.73
N HIS A 11 -10.00 -39.21 20.01
CA HIS A 11 -10.02 -39.20 18.55
C HIS A 11 -9.05 -40.23 17.94
N GLU A 12 -7.83 -40.28 18.45
CA GLU A 12 -6.79 -41.24 18.03
C GLU A 12 -7.19 -42.68 18.37
N PHE A 13 -7.85 -42.91 19.49
CA PHE A 13 -8.40 -44.24 19.82
C PHE A 13 -9.41 -44.72 18.78
N LEU A 14 -10.16 -43.80 18.15
CA LEU A 14 -11.10 -44.09 17.06
C LEU A 14 -10.44 -44.13 15.67
N GLY A 15 -9.11 -43.96 15.58
CA GLY A 15 -8.35 -44.00 14.34
C GLY A 15 -8.29 -42.67 13.58
N LEU A 16 -8.68 -41.56 14.20
CA LEU A 16 -8.55 -40.21 13.62
C LEU A 16 -7.20 -39.59 13.96
N THR A 17 -6.68 -38.77 13.05
CA THR A 17 -5.46 -37.98 13.25
C THR A 17 -5.77 -36.59 13.81
N VAL A 18 -4.94 -36.10 14.74
CA VAL A 18 -5.14 -34.81 15.40
C VAL A 18 -3.92 -33.91 15.22
N GLY A 19 -4.14 -32.76 14.60
CA GLY A 19 -3.14 -31.71 14.38
C GLY A 19 -3.33 -30.54 15.36
N VAL A 20 -2.24 -29.84 15.66
CA VAL A 20 -2.28 -28.60 16.43
C VAL A 20 -1.39 -27.55 15.76
N ILE A 21 -1.94 -26.36 15.54
CA ILE A 21 -1.19 -25.22 15.02
C ILE A 21 -0.76 -24.35 16.21
N LEU A 22 0.53 -24.02 16.23
CA LEU A 22 1.17 -23.19 17.25
C LEU A 22 1.95 -22.07 16.57
N ASN A 23 2.13 -20.97 17.29
CA ASN A 23 2.97 -19.88 16.84
C ASN A 23 4.42 -20.37 16.66
N GLY A 24 5.07 -19.94 15.58
CA GLY A 24 6.46 -20.31 15.25
C GLY A 24 6.64 -21.62 14.49
N MET A 25 5.57 -22.39 14.23
CA MET A 25 5.65 -23.56 13.34
C MET A 25 6.00 -23.16 11.92
N ASP A 26 6.86 -23.96 11.29
CA ASP A 26 7.23 -23.78 9.90
C ASP A 26 6.11 -24.24 8.94
N ASN A 27 6.29 -23.96 7.65
CA ASN A 27 5.27 -24.25 6.64
C ASN A 27 4.96 -25.74 6.50
N LYS A 28 5.96 -26.61 6.67
CA LYS A 28 5.80 -28.07 6.54
C LYS A 28 5.07 -28.63 7.76
N GLU A 29 5.40 -28.14 8.95
CA GLU A 29 4.73 -28.50 10.19
C GLU A 29 3.25 -28.08 10.15
N ARG A 30 2.94 -26.88 9.64
CA ARG A 30 1.56 -26.41 9.45
C ARG A 30 0.81 -27.27 8.43
N GLN A 31 1.41 -27.58 7.28
CA GLN A 31 0.84 -28.49 6.30
C GLN A 31 0.51 -29.85 6.92
N ALA A 32 1.44 -30.43 7.69
CA ALA A 32 1.21 -31.70 8.36
C ALA A 32 0.03 -31.63 9.34
N ALA A 33 -0.04 -30.57 10.14
CA ALA A 33 -1.12 -30.36 11.10
C ALA A 33 -2.48 -30.17 10.42
N TYR A 34 -2.57 -29.33 9.38
CA TYR A 34 -3.82 -29.11 8.64
C TYR A 34 -4.29 -30.32 7.85
N ASN A 35 -3.38 -31.25 7.52
CA ASN A 35 -3.72 -32.51 6.85
C ASN A 35 -4.33 -33.56 7.79
N CYS A 36 -4.30 -33.34 9.11
CA CYS A 36 -4.99 -34.21 10.07
C CYS A 36 -6.51 -34.11 9.96
N ASP A 37 -7.23 -35.13 10.40
CA ASP A 37 -8.70 -35.18 10.37
C ASP A 37 -9.32 -34.07 11.23
N ILE A 38 -8.71 -33.78 12.38
CA ILE A 38 -9.10 -32.70 13.30
C ILE A 38 -7.89 -31.80 13.53
N THR A 39 -8.06 -30.49 13.37
CA THR A 39 -6.99 -29.51 13.64
C THR A 39 -7.43 -28.52 14.70
N TYR A 40 -6.66 -28.42 15.79
CA TYR A 40 -6.82 -27.38 16.81
C TYR A 40 -5.95 -26.17 16.46
N VAL A 41 -6.56 -25.00 16.38
CA VAL A 41 -5.89 -23.76 16.01
C VAL A 41 -6.59 -22.58 16.65
N THR A 42 -5.84 -21.53 16.98
CA THR A 42 -6.42 -20.25 17.43
C THR A 42 -6.93 -19.47 16.22
N ASN A 43 -8.02 -18.72 16.37
CA ASN A 43 -8.58 -17.83 15.35
C ASN A 43 -7.53 -16.97 14.61
N ASN A 44 -6.59 -16.34 15.32
CA ASN A 44 -5.54 -15.51 14.72
C ASN A 44 -4.61 -16.31 13.80
N GLU A 45 -4.11 -17.45 14.26
CA GLU A 45 -3.24 -18.32 13.46
C GLU A 45 -3.97 -18.83 12.20
N LEU A 46 -5.22 -19.27 12.35
CA LEU A 46 -6.03 -19.75 11.23
C LEU A 46 -6.29 -18.64 10.20
N GLY A 47 -6.70 -17.46 10.66
CA GLY A 47 -6.96 -16.33 9.78
C GLY A 47 -5.69 -15.82 9.08
N PHE A 48 -4.55 -15.80 9.76
CA PHE A 48 -3.28 -15.44 9.13
C PHE A 48 -2.75 -16.52 8.18
N ASP A 49 -2.97 -17.80 8.45
CA ASP A 49 -2.66 -18.87 7.48
C ASP A 49 -3.51 -18.73 6.22
N TYR A 50 -4.80 -18.39 6.35
CA TYR A 50 -5.65 -18.09 5.20
C TYR A 50 -5.14 -16.89 4.40
N LEU A 51 -4.76 -15.80 5.06
CA LEU A 51 -4.19 -14.64 4.38
C LEU A 51 -2.84 -14.98 3.71
N ARG A 52 -1.97 -15.75 4.36
CA ARG A 52 -0.68 -16.21 3.79
C ARG A 52 -0.87 -17.09 2.57
N ASP A 53 -1.81 -18.02 2.61
CA ASP A 53 -2.12 -18.91 1.50
C ASP A 53 -2.61 -18.15 0.27
N ASN A 54 -3.31 -17.03 0.44
CA ASN A 54 -3.71 -16.17 -0.68
C ASN A 54 -2.56 -15.29 -1.25
N MET A 55 -1.37 -15.34 -0.65
CA MET A 55 -0.18 -14.60 -1.11
C MET A 55 0.94 -15.51 -1.61
N VAL A 56 0.82 -16.84 -1.49
CA VAL A 56 1.87 -17.75 -2.00
C VAL A 56 1.88 -17.77 -3.52
N ILE A 57 3.06 -18.02 -4.10
CA ILE A 57 3.26 -18.03 -5.55
C ILE A 57 2.98 -19.43 -6.12
N TYR A 58 3.33 -20.47 -5.36
CA TYR A 58 3.25 -21.86 -5.79
C TYR A 58 2.26 -22.64 -4.92
N LYS A 59 1.46 -23.51 -5.55
CA LYS A 59 0.40 -24.26 -4.87
C LYS A 59 0.94 -25.16 -3.75
N GLU A 60 2.16 -25.66 -3.91
CA GLU A 60 2.85 -26.54 -2.95
C GLU A 60 3.22 -25.81 -1.65
N GLN A 61 3.11 -24.47 -1.62
CA GLN A 61 3.36 -23.65 -0.44
C GLN A 61 2.10 -23.41 0.41
N LEU A 62 0.92 -23.79 -0.08
CA LEU A 62 -0.33 -23.67 0.69
C LEU A 62 -0.28 -24.56 1.92
N VAL A 63 -0.69 -24.03 3.08
CA VAL A 63 -0.77 -24.81 4.33
C VAL A 63 -2.17 -25.35 4.58
N LEU A 64 -3.20 -24.61 4.16
CA LEU A 64 -4.60 -25.00 4.32
C LEU A 64 -5.03 -25.99 3.25
N ARG A 65 -6.07 -26.75 3.60
CA ARG A 65 -6.92 -27.48 2.66
C ARG A 65 -8.20 -26.67 2.40
N ASP A 66 -9.18 -27.27 1.74
CA ASP A 66 -10.52 -26.69 1.62
C ASP A 66 -11.13 -26.47 3.02
N LEU A 67 -11.74 -25.30 3.22
CA LEU A 67 -12.39 -24.93 4.49
C LEU A 67 -13.71 -25.70 4.62
N HIS A 68 -13.69 -26.81 5.38
CA HIS A 68 -14.80 -27.74 5.44
C HIS A 68 -15.81 -27.44 6.56
N TYR A 69 -15.33 -27.36 7.80
CA TYR A 69 -16.14 -27.16 8.99
C TYR A 69 -15.29 -26.54 10.10
N ALA A 70 -15.90 -25.62 10.87
CA ALA A 70 -15.27 -24.98 12.02
C ALA A 70 -16.18 -25.10 13.24
N LEU A 71 -15.59 -25.54 14.35
CA LEU A 71 -16.21 -25.46 15.67
C LEU A 71 -15.44 -24.41 16.46
N ILE A 72 -16.13 -23.32 16.80
CA ILE A 72 -15.54 -22.18 17.49
C ILE A 72 -15.85 -22.33 18.98
N ASP A 73 -14.81 -22.55 19.77
CA ASP A 73 -14.89 -22.41 21.22
C ASP A 73 -14.85 -20.92 21.61
N GLU A 74 -15.57 -20.54 22.66
CA GLU A 74 -15.69 -19.13 23.11
C GLU A 74 -16.14 -18.16 21.98
N VAL A 75 -17.25 -18.52 21.30
CA VAL A 75 -17.75 -17.83 20.11
C VAL A 75 -18.03 -16.33 20.31
N ASP A 76 -18.43 -15.92 21.51
CA ASP A 76 -18.64 -14.51 21.86
C ASP A 76 -17.32 -13.73 21.84
N SER A 77 -16.27 -14.31 22.43
CA SER A 77 -14.93 -13.71 22.42
C SER A 77 -14.38 -13.59 21.00
N VAL A 78 -14.51 -14.65 20.18
CA VAL A 78 -13.95 -14.71 18.82
C VAL A 78 -14.72 -13.83 17.82
N LEU A 79 -16.06 -13.97 17.75
CA LEU A 79 -16.87 -13.34 16.70
C LEU A 79 -17.43 -11.97 17.08
N ILE A 80 -17.32 -11.55 18.35
CA ILE A 80 -17.77 -10.22 18.81
C ILE A 80 -16.57 -9.39 19.26
N ASP A 81 -15.85 -9.84 20.30
CA ASP A 81 -14.85 -8.99 20.96
C ASP A 81 -13.58 -8.82 20.12
N GLU A 82 -13.06 -9.91 19.55
CA GLU A 82 -11.87 -9.89 18.70
C GLU A 82 -12.18 -9.46 17.26
N ALA A 83 -13.41 -9.67 16.79
CA ALA A 83 -13.83 -9.36 15.43
C ALA A 83 -14.06 -7.85 15.16
N ARG A 84 -13.69 -6.97 16.10
CA ARG A 84 -13.78 -5.51 15.95
C ARG A 84 -12.74 -4.94 14.97
N THR A 85 -11.62 -5.63 14.82
CA THR A 85 -10.54 -5.21 13.91
C THR A 85 -10.24 -6.31 12.90
N PRO A 86 -10.05 -5.98 11.61
CA PRO A 86 -9.66 -6.96 10.62
C PRO A 86 -8.25 -7.51 10.89
N LEU A 87 -8.01 -8.73 10.42
CA LEU A 87 -6.67 -9.27 10.26
C LEU A 87 -6.03 -8.64 9.03
N ILE A 88 -4.83 -8.09 9.21
CA ILE A 88 -4.11 -7.36 8.17
C ILE A 88 -2.68 -7.88 8.08
N ILE A 89 -2.25 -8.26 6.87
CA ILE A 89 -0.83 -8.42 6.56
C ILE A 89 -0.34 -7.15 5.89
N SER A 90 0.58 -6.46 6.55
CA SER A 90 1.27 -5.29 5.98
C SER A 90 2.65 -5.69 5.48
N GLY A 91 2.97 -5.29 4.26
CA GLY A 91 4.31 -5.37 3.70
C GLY A 91 5.02 -4.02 3.75
N GLN A 92 6.35 -4.06 3.84
CA GLN A 92 7.13 -2.86 3.48
C GLN A 92 7.03 -2.68 1.97
N SER A 93 6.67 -1.47 1.53
CA SER A 93 6.76 -1.12 0.12
C SER A 93 8.22 -1.29 -0.34
N SER A 94 8.43 -1.93 -1.48
CA SER A 94 9.75 -2.09 -2.12
C SER A 94 10.32 -0.77 -2.63
N LYS A 95 9.51 0.30 -2.64
CA LYS A 95 9.91 1.62 -3.11
C LYS A 95 11.11 2.13 -2.33
N SER A 96 12.16 2.49 -3.06
CA SER A 96 13.37 3.06 -2.47
C SER A 96 13.07 4.45 -1.92
N THR A 97 13.31 4.69 -0.63
CA THR A 97 13.17 6.04 -0.04
C THR A 97 14.07 7.06 -0.74
N LYS A 98 15.20 6.61 -1.29
CA LYS A 98 16.12 7.46 -2.07
C LYS A 98 15.50 7.95 -3.37
N LEU A 99 14.57 7.21 -3.97
CA LEU A 99 13.95 7.63 -5.23
C LEU A 99 13.12 8.91 -5.02
N TYR A 100 12.45 9.06 -3.88
CA TYR A 100 11.75 10.30 -3.53
C TYR A 100 12.71 11.49 -3.40
N GLU A 101 13.87 11.30 -2.77
CA GLU A 101 14.90 12.34 -2.64
C GLU A 101 15.47 12.75 -4.01
N VAL A 102 15.74 11.77 -4.88
CA VAL A 102 16.27 12.00 -6.22
C VAL A 102 15.24 12.71 -7.10
N CYS A 103 13.97 12.30 -7.05
CA CYS A 103 12.88 12.98 -7.75
C CYS A 103 12.63 14.40 -7.22
N ASP A 104 12.81 14.66 -5.91
CA ASP A 104 12.76 16.03 -5.35
C ASP A 104 13.82 16.94 -5.98
N ILE A 105 15.05 16.46 -6.08
CA ILE A 105 16.15 17.20 -6.71
C ILE A 105 15.80 17.56 -8.14
N LEU A 106 15.27 16.60 -8.91
CA LEU A 106 14.90 16.82 -10.29
C LEU A 106 13.70 17.77 -10.42
N ALA A 107 12.67 17.63 -9.58
CA ALA A 107 11.50 18.50 -9.60
C ALA A 107 11.85 19.98 -9.39
N ARG A 108 12.89 20.29 -8.61
CA ARG A 108 13.41 21.67 -8.43
C ARG A 108 14.15 22.22 -9.66
N GLN A 109 14.62 21.37 -10.55
CA GLN A 109 15.34 21.75 -11.77
C GLN A 109 14.41 21.92 -12.98
N LEU A 110 13.26 21.25 -12.96
CA LEU A 110 12.25 21.36 -14.01
C LEU A 110 11.54 22.72 -13.93
N LYS A 111 11.23 23.28 -15.10
CA LYS A 111 10.55 24.58 -15.23
C LYS A 111 9.07 24.36 -15.49
N ARG A 112 8.23 25.00 -14.67
CA ARG A 112 6.78 25.06 -14.89
C ARG A 112 6.51 25.79 -16.22
N GLY A 113 5.68 25.18 -17.05
CA GLY A 113 5.10 25.77 -18.25
C GLY A 113 4.03 26.80 -17.95
N ASP A 114 3.55 27.48 -18.99
CA ASP A 114 2.40 28.37 -18.86
C ASP A 114 1.14 27.56 -18.54
N ASP A 115 0.21 28.17 -17.81
CA ASP A 115 -1.04 27.52 -17.46
C ASP A 115 -1.86 27.25 -18.73
N VAL A 116 -2.23 25.98 -18.91
CA VAL A 116 -3.07 25.55 -20.04
C VAL A 116 -4.48 26.07 -19.79
N GLU A 117 -4.89 27.09 -20.56
CA GLU A 117 -6.27 27.59 -20.56
C GLU A 117 -7.22 26.48 -21.02
N ASP A 118 -8.37 26.35 -20.36
CA ASP A 118 -9.41 25.37 -20.75
C ASP A 118 -9.80 25.60 -22.22
N MET A 119 -9.43 24.67 -23.10
CA MET A 119 -9.83 24.74 -24.51
C MET A 119 -11.34 24.73 -24.63
N SER A 120 -11.91 25.67 -25.39
CA SER A 120 -13.33 25.63 -25.68
C SER A 120 -13.63 24.45 -26.61
N LYS A 121 -14.88 23.97 -26.60
CA LYS A 121 -15.34 22.95 -27.57
C LYS A 121 -15.09 23.35 -29.03
N MET A 122 -14.97 24.65 -29.30
CA MET A 122 -14.71 25.17 -30.63
C MET A 122 -13.23 25.07 -31.01
N ASP A 123 -12.30 25.22 -30.07
CA ASP A 123 -10.85 25.13 -30.30
C ASP A 123 -10.44 23.69 -30.63
N ILE A 124 -11.02 22.72 -29.91
CA ILE A 124 -10.86 21.28 -30.18
C ILE A 124 -11.39 20.93 -31.58
N LEU A 125 -12.54 21.51 -31.98
CA LEU A 125 -13.14 21.27 -33.29
C LEU A 125 -12.32 21.90 -34.43
N MET A 126 -11.62 23.01 -34.16
CA MET A 126 -10.72 23.68 -35.11
C MET A 126 -9.30 23.10 -35.15
N GLY A 127 -9.01 22.06 -34.36
CA GLY A 127 -7.70 21.41 -34.35
C GLY A 127 -6.57 22.32 -33.87
N ILE A 128 -6.88 23.27 -32.98
CA ILE A 128 -5.87 24.14 -32.38
C ILE A 128 -5.05 23.29 -31.41
N GLU A 129 -3.78 23.04 -31.74
CA GLU A 129 -2.82 22.44 -30.82
C GLU A 129 -2.35 23.53 -29.85
N GLN A 130 -2.58 23.30 -28.56
CA GLN A 130 -2.09 24.19 -27.52
C GLN A 130 -0.59 23.94 -27.34
N GLU A 131 0.23 24.96 -27.59
CA GLU A 131 1.67 24.84 -27.38
C GLU A 131 1.95 24.66 -25.90
N GLU A 132 2.35 23.46 -25.50
CA GLU A 132 2.86 23.19 -24.17
C GLU A 132 4.25 23.83 -24.02
N THR A 133 4.37 24.83 -23.17
CA THR A 133 5.67 25.45 -22.84
C THR A 133 6.27 24.80 -21.59
N GLY A 134 7.59 24.85 -21.45
CA GLY A 134 8.30 24.37 -20.26
C GLY A 134 8.36 22.84 -20.14
N ASP A 135 8.71 22.36 -18.95
CA ASP A 135 8.96 20.94 -18.66
C ASP A 135 7.72 20.21 -18.12
N PHE A 136 6.78 20.93 -17.51
CA PHE A 136 5.56 20.35 -16.99
C PHE A 136 4.47 21.41 -16.90
N VAL A 137 3.23 20.97 -17.04
CA VAL A 137 2.03 21.79 -16.92
C VAL A 137 1.29 21.40 -15.64
N VAL A 138 0.75 22.39 -14.95
CA VAL A 138 -0.08 22.21 -13.74
C VAL A 138 -1.49 22.66 -14.02
N ASN A 139 -2.47 21.78 -13.80
CA ASN A 139 -3.87 22.15 -13.77
C ASN A 139 -4.30 22.28 -12.29
N GLU A 140 -4.43 23.53 -11.82
CA GLU A 140 -4.79 23.82 -10.43
C GLU A 140 -6.23 23.46 -10.09
N LYS A 141 -7.15 23.48 -11.08
CA LYS A 141 -8.56 23.13 -10.88
C LYS A 141 -8.70 21.64 -10.59
N ASP A 142 -8.07 20.81 -11.42
CA ASP A 142 -8.11 19.35 -11.29
C ASP A 142 -7.05 18.83 -10.32
N LYS A 143 -6.12 19.68 -9.86
CA LYS A 143 -4.97 19.33 -9.02
C LYS A 143 -4.12 18.22 -9.66
N ILE A 144 -3.87 18.34 -10.96
CA ILE A 144 -3.08 17.39 -11.77
C ILE A 144 -1.81 18.09 -12.28
N VAL A 145 -0.72 17.33 -12.39
CA VAL A 145 0.52 17.77 -13.03
C VAL A 145 0.89 16.76 -14.11
N ASN A 146 1.19 17.25 -15.32
CA ASN A 146 1.61 16.44 -16.45
C ASN A 146 2.97 16.93 -16.97
N LEU A 147 3.84 16.00 -17.33
CA LEU A 147 5.12 16.31 -18.00
C LEU A 147 4.85 16.63 -19.48
N THR A 148 5.52 17.65 -19.99
CA THR A 148 5.56 17.91 -21.44
C THR A 148 6.60 16.99 -22.10
N ALA A 149 6.63 16.95 -23.42
CA ALA A 149 7.67 16.22 -24.16
C ALA A 149 9.10 16.66 -23.77
N GLU A 150 9.31 17.96 -23.54
CA GLU A 150 10.60 18.49 -23.06
C GLU A 150 10.95 17.98 -21.66
N GLY A 151 9.96 17.95 -20.76
CA GLY A 151 10.11 17.42 -19.42
C GLY A 151 10.46 15.94 -19.41
N VAL A 152 9.75 15.14 -20.22
CA VAL A 152 10.05 13.71 -20.37
C VAL A 152 11.49 13.50 -20.80
N ALA A 153 11.97 14.23 -21.82
CA ALA A 153 13.35 14.11 -22.30
C ALA A 153 14.39 14.49 -21.22
N LYS A 154 14.07 15.46 -20.34
CA LYS A 154 14.94 15.81 -19.20
C LYS A 154 14.95 14.73 -18.13
N VAL A 155 13.80 14.14 -17.83
CA VAL A 155 13.70 13.02 -16.88
C VAL A 155 14.50 11.82 -17.40
N GLU A 156 14.33 11.46 -18.66
CA GLU A 156 15.07 10.38 -19.32
C GLU A 156 16.58 10.60 -19.23
N LYS A 157 17.04 11.81 -19.56
CA LYS A 157 18.45 12.18 -19.47
C LYS A 157 19.00 12.15 -18.05
N PHE A 158 18.21 12.58 -17.06
CA PHE A 158 18.64 12.61 -15.66
C PHE A 158 18.79 11.21 -15.07
N PHE A 159 17.85 10.31 -15.37
CA PHE A 159 17.89 8.92 -14.92
C PHE A 159 18.70 7.99 -15.84
N GLN A 160 19.18 8.49 -16.97
CA GLN A 160 19.92 7.73 -17.99
C GLN A 160 19.10 6.53 -18.50
N ILE A 161 17.83 6.78 -18.82
CA ILE A 161 16.89 5.80 -19.37
C ILE A 161 16.48 6.19 -20.78
N ASP A 162 16.17 5.21 -21.62
CA ASP A 162 15.84 5.44 -23.04
C ASP A 162 14.40 5.92 -23.24
N ASN A 163 13.46 5.36 -22.47
CA ASN A 163 12.04 5.70 -22.56
C ASN A 163 11.37 5.67 -21.18
N LEU A 164 10.83 6.80 -20.74
CA LEU A 164 10.15 6.91 -19.45
C LEU A 164 8.85 6.08 -19.39
N ALA A 165 8.23 5.78 -20.54
CA ALA A 165 6.99 5.03 -20.62
C ALA A 165 7.17 3.51 -20.54
N ASP A 166 8.41 3.01 -20.49
CA ASP A 166 8.67 1.57 -20.40
C ASP A 166 8.19 0.99 -19.05
N PRO A 167 7.69 -0.26 -19.00
CA PRO A 167 7.17 -0.87 -17.78
C PRO A 167 8.15 -0.89 -16.60
N GLU A 168 9.45 -0.90 -16.88
CA GLU A 168 10.52 -0.89 -15.87
C GLU A 168 10.66 0.48 -15.18
N ASN A 169 10.22 1.57 -15.84
CA ASN A 169 10.37 2.95 -15.39
C ASN A 169 9.10 3.53 -14.75
N LEU A 170 8.03 2.73 -14.61
CA LEU A 170 6.76 3.16 -14.01
C LEU A 170 6.92 3.76 -12.60
N GLU A 171 7.86 3.25 -11.81
CA GLU A 171 8.13 3.80 -10.47
C GLU A 171 8.74 5.20 -10.54
N ILE A 172 9.66 5.44 -11.48
CA ILE A 172 10.27 6.76 -11.72
C ILE A 172 9.21 7.72 -12.21
N GLN A 173 8.41 7.31 -13.20
CA GLN A 173 7.31 8.10 -13.76
C GLN A 173 6.31 8.52 -12.68
N HIS A 174 5.90 7.58 -11.81
CA HIS A 174 5.00 7.89 -10.70
C HIS A 174 5.62 8.88 -9.71
N ASN A 175 6.86 8.62 -9.29
CA ASN A 175 7.50 9.43 -8.24
C ASN A 175 7.88 10.83 -8.70
N ILE A 176 8.23 11.05 -9.98
CA ILE A 176 8.49 12.40 -10.49
C ILE A 176 7.20 13.23 -10.53
N ILE A 177 6.07 12.63 -10.92
CA ILE A 177 4.76 13.31 -10.90
C ILE A 177 4.38 13.67 -9.45
N LEU A 178 4.59 12.77 -8.50
CA LEU A 178 4.37 13.05 -7.08
C LEU A 178 5.25 14.18 -6.55
N ALA A 179 6.53 14.23 -6.94
CA ALA A 179 7.44 15.29 -6.54
C ALA A 179 6.97 16.64 -7.11
N LEU A 180 6.64 16.69 -8.40
CA LEU A 180 6.10 17.91 -9.02
C LEU A 180 4.79 18.36 -8.37
N ARG A 181 3.89 17.43 -8.06
CA ARG A 181 2.65 17.71 -7.32
C ARG A 181 2.94 18.24 -5.92
N ALA A 182 3.89 17.66 -5.19
CA ALA A 182 4.30 18.15 -3.88
C ALA A 182 4.85 19.57 -3.94
N HIS A 183 5.60 19.92 -5.00
CA HIS A 183 6.14 21.28 -5.18
C HIS A 183 5.09 22.31 -5.56
N ASN A 184 4.20 21.99 -6.50
CA ASN A 184 3.34 22.97 -7.15
C ASN A 184 1.90 23.02 -6.63
N LEU A 185 1.41 21.94 -6.00
CA LEU A 185 0.02 21.83 -5.54
C LEU A 185 -0.12 21.68 -4.02
N MET A 186 0.98 21.47 -3.31
CA MET A 186 1.00 21.29 -1.86
C MET A 186 1.81 22.41 -1.20
N PHE A 187 1.12 23.30 -0.49
CA PHE A 187 1.70 24.49 0.11
C PHE A 187 1.84 24.34 1.63
N ARG A 188 3.05 24.63 2.12
CA ARG A 188 3.34 24.70 3.54
C ARG A 188 2.51 25.82 4.19
N ASP A 189 2.04 25.58 5.41
CA ASP A 189 1.17 26.45 6.20
C ASP A 189 -0.24 26.67 5.62
N LYS A 190 -0.60 25.94 4.55
CA LYS A 190 -1.96 25.89 3.99
C LYS A 190 -2.49 24.46 3.96
N ASP A 191 -1.81 23.57 3.25
CA ASP A 191 -2.23 22.17 3.09
C ASP A 191 -1.62 21.26 4.16
N TYR A 192 -0.41 21.59 4.62
CA TYR A 192 0.30 20.86 5.67
C TYR A 192 1.22 21.79 6.46
N VAL A 193 1.68 21.31 7.62
CA VAL A 193 2.70 21.96 8.46
C VAL A 193 3.79 20.96 8.80
N VAL A 194 5.01 21.46 9.01
CA VAL A 194 6.15 20.64 9.46
C VAL A 194 6.41 20.95 10.92
N LYS A 195 6.30 19.94 11.79
CA LYS A 195 6.56 20.06 13.22
C LYS A 195 7.27 18.80 13.72
N ASP A 196 8.26 18.96 14.61
CA ASP A 196 8.98 17.85 15.22
C ASP A 196 9.55 16.85 14.19
N ASP A 197 10.07 17.38 13.06
CA ASP A 197 10.56 16.60 11.91
C ASP A 197 9.49 15.64 11.33
N GLN A 198 8.24 16.09 11.30
CA GLN A 198 7.11 15.36 10.72
C GLN A 198 6.17 16.29 9.95
N VAL A 199 5.70 15.80 8.81
CA VAL A 199 4.66 16.45 8.02
C VAL A 199 3.29 16.11 8.63
N MET A 200 2.52 17.13 9.00
CA MET A 200 1.16 16.99 9.50
C MET A 200 0.17 17.70 8.58
N ILE A 201 -0.91 17.01 8.22
CA ILE A 201 -1.94 17.54 7.32
C ILE A 201 -2.77 18.59 8.04
N VAL A 202 -3.09 19.68 7.33
CA VAL A 202 -4.05 20.69 7.76
C VAL A 202 -5.37 20.45 7.04
N ASP A 203 -6.47 20.46 7.78
CA ASP A 203 -7.80 20.40 7.21
C ASP A 203 -8.14 21.73 6.51
N GLU A 204 -8.43 21.68 5.20
CA GLU A 204 -8.74 22.85 4.35
C GLU A 204 -9.95 23.64 4.86
N PHE A 205 -10.92 22.99 5.51
CA PHE A 205 -12.13 23.66 5.99
C PHE A 205 -11.98 24.27 7.39
N THR A 206 -11.28 23.57 8.28
CA THR A 206 -11.23 23.92 9.70
C THR A 206 -9.89 24.54 10.14
N GLY A 207 -8.85 24.44 9.32
CA GLY A 207 -7.47 24.83 9.65
C GLY A 207 -6.84 23.99 10.77
N ARG A 208 -7.48 22.88 11.16
CA ARG A 208 -6.98 22.03 12.25
C ARG A 208 -5.91 21.08 11.75
N ILE A 209 -4.91 20.87 12.59
CA ILE A 209 -3.87 19.86 12.37
C ILE A 209 -4.48 18.48 12.62
N MET A 210 -4.29 17.56 11.68
CA MET A 210 -4.76 16.18 11.77
C MET A 210 -3.57 15.23 12.06
N PRO A 211 -3.21 15.01 13.33
CA PRO A 211 -2.09 14.15 13.69
C PRO A 211 -2.35 12.70 13.27
N GLY A 212 -1.32 12.01 12.80
CA GLY A 212 -1.39 10.61 12.38
C GLY A 212 -2.01 10.35 11.02
N ARG A 213 -2.62 11.36 10.37
CA ARG A 213 -3.07 11.24 8.97
C ARG A 213 -1.90 11.43 8.01
N ARG A 214 -1.87 10.62 6.95
CA ARG A 214 -0.90 10.71 5.85
C ARG A 214 -1.65 10.81 4.52
N TYR A 215 -1.06 11.48 3.54
CA TYR A 215 -1.59 11.46 2.17
C TYR A 215 -1.31 10.08 1.55
N SER A 216 -2.25 9.62 0.74
CA SER A 216 -2.16 8.31 0.07
C SER A 216 -1.19 8.35 -1.12
N ASP A 217 -0.87 7.15 -1.64
CA ASP A 217 -0.23 6.94 -2.93
C ASP A 217 1.16 7.59 -3.10
N GLY A 218 1.96 7.64 -2.03
CA GLY A 218 3.32 8.19 -2.05
C GLY A 218 3.40 9.71 -1.93
N LEU A 219 2.28 10.44 -1.99
CA LEU A 219 2.30 11.90 -1.93
C LEU A 219 2.87 12.42 -0.60
N HIS A 220 2.60 11.73 0.51
CA HIS A 220 3.12 12.14 1.80
C HIS A 220 4.66 12.02 1.85
N GLN A 221 5.22 10.97 1.27
CA GLN A 221 6.66 10.76 1.15
C GLN A 221 7.31 11.80 0.25
N ALA A 222 6.65 12.19 -0.85
CA ALA A 222 7.13 13.26 -1.71
C ALA A 222 7.15 14.61 -0.98
N ILE A 223 6.17 14.91 -0.11
CA ILE A 223 6.18 16.12 0.73
C ILE A 223 7.27 16.03 1.81
N GLU A 224 7.46 14.85 2.43
CA GLU A 224 8.57 14.62 3.36
C GLU A 224 9.92 14.91 2.68
N ALA A 225 10.13 14.43 1.45
CA ALA A 225 11.33 14.69 0.67
C ALA A 225 11.50 16.19 0.33
N LYS A 226 10.42 16.86 -0.10
CA LYS A 226 10.38 18.31 -0.38
C LYS A 226 10.83 19.15 0.82
N GLU A 227 10.36 18.81 2.01
CA GLU A 227 10.64 19.54 3.24
C GLU A 227 11.91 19.07 3.96
N HIS A 228 12.69 18.16 3.33
CA HIS A 228 13.89 17.56 3.90
C HIS A 228 13.65 16.83 5.23
N VAL A 229 12.44 16.31 5.41
CA VAL A 229 12.04 15.48 6.53
C VAL A 229 12.39 14.02 6.21
N LYS A 230 12.71 13.24 7.24
CA LYS A 230 13.02 11.81 7.06
C LYS A 230 11.84 11.05 6.44
N VAL A 231 12.01 10.64 5.17
CA VAL A 231 11.01 9.87 4.42
C VAL A 231 10.80 8.50 5.08
N LYS A 232 9.58 8.23 5.54
CA LYS A 232 9.25 6.90 6.11
C LYS A 232 8.71 5.99 5.01
N ARG A 233 9.19 4.74 5.00
CA ARG A 233 8.67 3.69 4.09
C ARG A 233 7.15 3.57 4.24
N GLU A 234 6.48 3.38 3.12
CA GLU A 234 5.06 3.06 3.10
C GLU A 234 4.84 1.64 3.63
N SER A 235 3.93 1.50 4.59
CA SER A 235 3.29 0.22 4.88
C SER A 235 2.13 0.04 3.91
N LYS A 236 2.17 -0.98 3.07
CA LYS A 236 1.06 -1.34 2.19
C LYS A 236 0.33 -2.54 2.77
N THR A 237 -0.99 -2.45 2.87
CA THR A 237 -1.83 -3.62 3.17
C THR A 237 -1.76 -4.57 1.97
N LEU A 238 -1.20 -5.76 2.19
CA LEU A 238 -1.09 -6.80 1.16
C LEU A 238 -2.33 -7.68 1.12
N ALA A 239 -2.84 -8.05 2.29
CA ALA A 239 -4.01 -8.89 2.44
C ALA A 239 -4.79 -8.48 3.69
N THR A 240 -6.11 -8.56 3.64
CA THR A 240 -6.99 -8.24 4.76
C THR A 240 -8.23 -9.12 4.75
N ILE A 241 -8.70 -9.52 5.93
CA ILE A 241 -10.00 -10.19 6.11
C ILE A 241 -10.55 -9.88 7.50
N THR A 242 -11.87 -9.85 7.65
CA THR A 242 -12.53 -9.76 8.95
C THR A 242 -12.94 -11.16 9.42
N PHE A 243 -12.99 -11.41 10.73
CA PHE A 243 -13.44 -12.72 11.22
C PHE A 243 -14.86 -13.07 10.75
N GLN A 244 -15.75 -12.07 10.62
CA GLN A 244 -17.13 -12.28 10.16
C GLN A 244 -17.24 -12.71 8.70
N ASN A 245 -16.27 -12.35 7.85
CA ASN A 245 -16.24 -12.80 6.45
C ASN A 245 -15.45 -14.09 6.28
N PHE A 246 -14.56 -14.39 7.22
CA PHE A 246 -13.72 -15.58 7.17
C PHE A 246 -14.46 -16.85 7.62
N PHE A 247 -15.19 -16.75 8.74
CA PHE A 247 -16.04 -17.83 9.28
C PHE A 247 -17.44 -17.77 8.68
#